data_AF-A0A6B2LX47-F1
#
_entry.id   AF-A0A6B2LX47-F1
#
_cell.length_a   1.000
_cell.length_b   1.000
_cell.length_c   1.000
_cell.angle_alpha   90.00
_cell.angle_beta   90.00
_cell.angle_gamma   90.00
#
_symmetry.space_group_name_H-M   'P 1'
#
loop_
_entity.id
_entity.type
_entity.pdbx_description
1 polymer ?
#
loop_
_entity_poly.entity_id
_entity_poly.type
_entity_poly.pdbx_seq_one_letter_code
_entity_poly.pdbx_strand_id
1 'polypeptide(L)' 'MDLEGERQVAMNEGIDLANNWGCPYFEVSAKTRHNVVESIEALVREVNRILGPPAGKSYKRQKGGCTLL' A
#
# COMPACT_ATOMS: atom_id res chain seq x y z
N MET A 1 -5.84 8.79 -12.51
CA MET A 1 -6.56 7.61 -11.99
C MET A 1 -7.19 6.84 -13.15
N ASP A 2 -7.45 5.54 -13.03
CA ASP A 2 -8.00 4.71 -14.11
C ASP A 2 -9.46 5.01 -14.47
N LEU A 3 -10.27 5.49 -13.51
CA LEU A 3 -11.68 5.86 -13.70
C LEU A 3 -11.92 7.36 -13.43
N GLU A 4 -11.06 8.22 -13.96
CA GLU A 4 -11.11 9.67 -13.69
C GLU A 4 -12.45 10.31 -14.14
N GLY A 5 -13.01 9.87 -15.27
CA GLY A 5 -14.30 10.37 -15.77
C GLY A 5 -15.52 9.97 -14.92
N GLU A 6 -15.38 8.99 -14.04
CA GLU A 6 -16.43 8.53 -13.13
C GLU A 6 -16.18 9.01 -11.69
N ARG A 7 -15.17 9.86 -11.47
CA ARG A 7 -14.80 10.37 -10.14
C ARG A 7 -15.97 11.12 -9.50
N GLN A 8 -16.32 10.72 -8.28
CA GLN A 8 -17.36 11.38 -7.47
C GLN A 8 -16.80 12.25 -6.34
N VAL A 9 -15.51 12.12 -6.04
CA VAL A 9 -14.84 12.80 -4.91
C VAL A 9 -13.61 13.52 -5.41
N ALA A 10 -13.49 14.81 -5.10
CA ALA A 10 -12.33 15.60 -5.50
C ALA A 10 -11.06 15.14 -4.78
N MET A 11 -9.92 15.22 -5.45
CA MET A 11 -8.62 14.86 -4.86
C MET A 11 -8.34 15.63 -3.57
N ASN A 12 -8.64 16.94 -3.56
CA ASN A 12 -8.38 17.81 -2.41
C ASN A 12 -9.20 17.39 -1.17
N GLU A 13 -10.43 16.91 -1.37
CA GLU A 13 -11.28 16.44 -0.27
C GLU A 13 -10.65 15.24 0.45
N GLY A 14 -10.10 14.29 -0.31
CA GLY A 14 -9.37 13.15 0.24
C GLY A 14 -8.09 13.56 0.98
N ILE A 15 -7.36 14.54 0.45
CA ILE A 15 -6.14 15.08 1.08
C ILE A 15 -6.49 15.78 2.40
N ASP A 16 -7.50 16.65 2.40
CA ASP A 16 -7.92 17.39 3.58
C ASP A 16 -8.40 16.45 4.69
N LEU A 17 -9.13 15.39 4.33
CA LEU A 17 -9.56 14.36 5.28
C LEU A 17 -8.37 13.62 5.89
N ALA A 18 -7.39 13.22 5.07
CA ALA A 18 -6.20 12.53 5.55
C ALA A 18 -5.35 13.42 6.48
N ASN A 19 -5.20 14.70 6.14
CA ASN A 19 -4.54 15.70 6.98
C ASN A 19 -5.25 15.84 8.34
N ASN A 20 -6.58 15.88 8.35
CA ASN A 20 -7.36 15.96 9.58
C ASN A 20 -7.22 14.69 10.45
N TRP A 21 -7.06 13.52 9.85
CA TRP A 21 -6.80 12.27 10.58
C TRP A 21 -5.33 12.08 10.96
N GLY A 22 -4.43 12.90 10.42
CA GLY A 22 -2.99 12.75 10.61
C GLY A 22 -2.43 11.50 9.94
N CYS A 23 -3.02 11.06 8.83
CA CYS A 23 -2.58 9.88 8.09
C CYS A 23 -2.14 10.25 6.65
N PRO A 24 -1.30 9.43 6.00
CA PRO A 24 -0.91 9.64 4.62
C PRO A 24 -2.06 9.30 3.64
N TYR A 25 -2.10 10.03 2.52
CA TYR A 25 -3.05 9.82 1.42
C TYR A 25 -2.37 9.23 0.18
N PHE A 26 -3.04 8.28 -0.49
CA PHE A 26 -2.57 7.67 -1.74
C PHE A 26 -3.74 7.46 -2.71
N GLU A 27 -3.60 7.89 -3.96
CA GLU A 27 -4.49 7.44 -5.04
C GLU A 27 -3.95 6.17 -5.68
N VAL A 28 -4.72 5.08 -5.67
CA VAL A 28 -4.24 3.74 -6.06
C VAL A 28 -5.14 3.14 -7.13
N SER A 29 -4.55 2.69 -8.25
CA SER A 29 -5.27 1.90 -9.26
C SER A 29 -4.73 0.48 -9.31
N ALA A 30 -5.57 -0.49 -8.94
CA ALA A 30 -5.24 -1.91 -9.07
C ALA A 30 -5.12 -2.32 -10.55
N LYS A 31 -5.90 -1.72 -11.45
CA LYS A 31 -5.90 -2.00 -12.89
C LYS A 31 -4.59 -1.63 -13.57
N THR A 32 -4.04 -0.48 -13.22
CA THR A 32 -2.79 0.04 -13.80
C THR A 32 -1.58 -0.20 -12.91
N ARG A 33 -1.78 -0.82 -11.74
CA ARG A 33 -0.77 -1.05 -10.70
C ARG A 33 -0.14 0.25 -10.16
N HIS A 34 -0.80 1.39 -10.33
CA HIS A 34 -0.31 2.68 -9.85
C HIS A 34 -0.44 2.79 -8.32
N ASN A 35 0.66 3.15 -7.63
CA ASN A 35 0.76 3.33 -6.17
C ASN A 35 0.37 2.13 -5.30
N VAL A 36 0.19 0.94 -5.88
CA VAL A 36 -0.19 -0.28 -5.14
C VAL A 36 0.94 -0.71 -4.20
N VAL A 37 2.18 -0.66 -4.67
CA VAL A 37 3.35 -1.10 -3.88
C VAL A 37 3.64 -0.08 -2.79
N GLU A 38 3.69 1.19 -3.16
CA GLU A 38 4.03 2.30 -2.28
C GLU A 38 3.04 2.43 -1.11
N SER A 39 1.73 2.30 -1.38
CA SER A 39 0.69 2.38 -0.34
C SER A 39 0.77 1.22 0.66
N ILE A 40 1.01 -0.01 0.18
CA ILE A 40 1.16 -1.18 1.04
C ILE A 40 2.46 -1.10 1.84
N GLU A 41 3.57 -0.70 1.23
CA GLU A 41 4.84 -0.51 1.94
C GLU A 41 4.72 0.54 3.03
N ALA A 42 4.06 1.67 2.76
CA ALA A 42 3.82 2.70 3.76
C ALA A 42 2.99 2.18 4.93
N LEU A 43 1.91 1.44 4.64
CA LEU A 43 1.07 0.80 5.66
C LEU A 43 1.88 -0.19 6.53
N VAL A 44 2.66 -1.08 5.92
CA VAL A 44 3.45 -2.08 6.66
C VAL A 44 4.52 -1.40 7.52
N ARG A 45 5.17 -0.35 7.00
CA ARG A 45 6.13 0.46 7.78
C ARG A 45 5.46 1.07 9.01
N GLU A 46 4.24 1.59 8.85
CA GLU A 46 3.49 2.21 9.94
C GLU A 46 3.04 1.19 10.99
N VAL A 47 2.56 0.02 10.55
CA VAL A 47 2.24 -1.10 11.45
C VAL A 47 3.47 -1.54 12.25
N ASN A 48 4.62 -1.70 11.58
CA ASN A 48 5.88 -2.05 12.25
C ASN A 48 6.37 -0.96 13.21
N ARG A 49 6.09 0.32 12.92
CA ARG A 49 6.42 1.44 13.80
C ARG A 49 5.61 1.40 15.10
N ILE A 50 4.32 1.03 15.02
CA ILE A 50 3.39 1.02 16.16
C ILE A 50 3.51 -0.27 16.98
N LEU A 51 3.54 -1.42 16.32
CA LEU A 51 3.49 -2.73 16.97
C LEU A 51 4.89 -3.36 17.17
N GLY A 52 5.92 -2.74 16.62
CA GLY A 52 7.23 -3.37 16.44
C GLY A 52 7.24 -4.32 15.24
N PRO A 53 8.43 -4.67 14.72
CA PRO A 53 8.53 -5.69 13.69
C PRO A 53 8.00 -7.02 14.25
N PRO A 54 7.29 -7.83 13.47
CA PRO A 54 6.88 -9.16 13.91
C PRO A 54 8.13 -9.92 14.37
N ALA A 55 8.05 -10.61 15.51
CA ALA A 55 9.13 -11.45 16.01
C ALA A 55 9.58 -12.38 14.86
N GLY A 56 10.79 -12.14 14.35
CA GLY A 56 11.21 -12.61 13.04
C GLY A 56 11.07 -14.12 12.91
N LYS A 57 10.08 -14.58 12.15
CA LYS A 57 10.18 -15.89 11.52
C LYS A 57 11.10 -15.68 10.31
N SER A 58 12.35 -16.11 10.42
CA SER A 58 13.21 -16.25 9.25
C SER A 58 12.46 -17.09 8.22
N TYR A 59 11.96 -16.46 7.15
CA TYR A 59 11.54 -17.17 5.95
C TYR A 59 12.81 -17.79 5.37
N LYS A 60 13.11 -19.02 5.79
CA LYS A 60 14.14 -19.81 5.13
C LYS A 60 13.70 -19.93 3.67
N ARG A 61 14.46 -19.35 2.73
CA ARG A 61 14.33 -19.70 1.31
C ARG A 61 14.40 -21.22 1.26
N GLN A 62 13.28 -21.89 1.01
CA GLN A 62 13.31 -23.30 0.65
C GLN A 62 14.06 -23.38 -0.67
N LYS A 63 15.35 -23.70 -0.61
CA LYS A 63 16.10 -24.16 -1.78
C LYS A 63 15.45 -25.48 -2.20
N GLY A 64 14.59 -25.42 -3.21
CA GLY A 64 14.04 -26.60 -3.87
C GLY A 64 12.60 -26.39 -4.32
N GLY A 65 12.38 -26.39 -5.64
CA GLY A 65 11.08 -26.70 -6.24
C GLY A 65 10.61 -25.73 -7.32
N CYS A 66 10.62 -26.23 -8.56
CA CYS A 66 9.96 -25.74 -9.78
C CYS A 66 10.65 -24.59 -10.56
N THR A 67 11.36 -24.96 -11.62
CA THR A 67 11.67 -24.10 -12.77
C THR A 67 10.39 -24.02 -13.62
N LEU A 68 9.89 -22.81 -13.91
CA LEU A 68 8.89 -22.61 -14.95
C LEU A 68 9.55 -22.96 -16.30
N LEU A 69 9.04 -24.02 -16.93
CA LEU A 69 9.28 -24.35 -18.34
C LEU A 69 8.57 -23.34 -19.24
#